data_AF-A0A7J5DLW6-F1
#
_entry.id   AF-A0A7J5DLW6-F1
#
_cell.length_a   1.000
_cell.length_b   1.000
_cell.length_c   1.000
_cell.angle_alpha   90.00
_cell.angle_beta   90.00
_cell.angle_gamma   90.00
#
_symmetry.space_group_name_H-M   'P 1'
#
loop_
_entity.id
_entity.type
_entity.pdbx_description
1 polymer ?
#
loop_
_entity_poly.entity_id
_entity_poly.type
_entity_poly.pdbx_seq_one_letter_code
_entity_poly.pdbx_strand_id
1 'polypeptide(L)'
;MNEALPDVPEVRVVGLPQLTSGFDLVERLDLPMHLKVHGPLEPLGGEDLASLAEDINLKGRGGAGFPFGKKLRSVAESAIKKGIRPVVVVNGSEDEPACRKDTVLINRAPHLILDGALLVAEAMGARQLVIGVTRESTQRSMEAALEERGLSNRRGSPLRARVQRNPIRMVTGAAASLIRSIDGGPAVPPGRKVSASQAGVGGAPTLLSNAETFAQLAIAARIGPDRYRNTGLYDEPGTVMLTVSGAVSRPMVIEVPTGVPLRYVLQLAGAPAMPQGVLTGGYHGKWLDAATVNEAIVSRDSLAAVGGALGAGAILPITQETCPLGESLRVAQWLADESAGQCGPCYLGLPAAARGLADILNGGGPAALEAVKQVAKSVKRRGACSHPDGSAMFIESTLKAFTDDLAAHVLGNGCGRPVEGVLPLFEDGQVPMGILSGPGQPETGSSRQKIFVDWTLCRGHGLCADLLPEVFELGADGFPTVAQAPVPRSVEAKALRAVRRCPALALRIEEDTRGSSSSRPNLPVLSQGRGRRALGSGR
;
A
#
# COMPACT_ATOMS: atom_id res chain seq x y z
N MET A 1 5.58 21.04 -9.35
CA MET A 1 4.85 21.00 -8.06
C MET A 1 4.37 19.60 -7.67
N ASN A 2 4.77 18.52 -8.36
CA ASN A 2 4.35 17.14 -8.07
C ASN A 2 5.50 16.29 -7.53
N GLU A 3 6.32 16.82 -6.61
CA GLU A 3 7.30 15.96 -5.95
C GLU A 3 6.57 14.88 -5.15
N ALA A 4 7.00 13.63 -5.31
CA ALA A 4 6.49 12.54 -4.50
C ALA A 4 6.68 12.91 -3.02
N LEU A 5 5.63 12.72 -2.20
CA LEU A 5 5.74 12.93 -0.76
C LEU A 5 6.96 12.17 -0.24
N PRO A 6 7.89 12.82 0.49
CA PRO A 6 9.00 12.09 1.12
C PRO A 6 8.43 11.01 2.05
N ASP A 7 9.24 10.01 2.38
CA ASP A 7 8.80 8.94 3.28
C ASP A 7 8.38 9.49 4.66
N VAL A 8 9.02 10.57 5.10
CA VAL A 8 8.67 11.31 6.31
C VAL A 8 8.49 12.79 5.95
N PRO A 9 7.29 13.22 5.53
CA PRO A 9 6.98 14.64 5.37
C PRO A 9 6.87 15.34 6.73
N GLU A 10 6.60 16.63 6.71
CA GLU A 10 6.28 17.40 7.92
C GLU A 10 5.17 16.70 8.71
N VAL A 11 5.38 16.54 10.02
CA VAL A 11 4.38 15.95 10.93
C VAL A 11 3.81 17.04 11.84
N ARG A 12 2.49 17.12 11.89
CA ARG A 12 1.75 18.06 12.75
C ARG A 12 0.79 17.31 13.66
N VAL A 13 0.32 18.00 14.69
CA VAL A 13 -0.70 17.52 15.60
C VAL A 13 -1.71 18.63 15.89
N VAL A 14 -2.99 18.24 16.00
CA VAL A 14 -4.04 19.08 16.57
C VAL A 14 -4.37 18.52 17.95
N GLY A 15 -4.32 19.35 18.99
CA GLY A 15 -4.54 18.88 20.37
C GLY A 15 -3.32 18.16 20.95
N LEU A 16 -3.56 17.24 21.90
CA LEU A 16 -2.50 16.49 22.55
C LEU A 16 -2.06 15.31 21.65
N PRO A 17 -0.75 15.18 21.35
CA PRO A 17 -0.26 14.04 20.61
C PRO A 17 -0.47 12.75 21.40
N GLN A 18 -0.89 11.69 20.71
CA GLN A 18 -0.92 10.34 21.26
C GLN A 18 0.05 9.44 20.49
N LEU A 19 -0.14 9.34 19.18
CA LEU A 19 0.71 8.54 18.29
C LEU A 19 2.02 9.25 17.94
N THR A 20 2.00 10.58 17.89
CA THR A 20 3.13 11.43 17.51
C THR A 20 3.91 12.00 18.71
N SER A 21 3.60 11.53 19.91
CA SER A 21 4.28 11.96 21.13
C SER A 21 5.79 11.75 21.02
N GLY A 22 6.58 12.79 21.33
CA GLY A 22 8.04 12.75 21.26
C GLY A 22 8.64 12.99 19.88
N PHE A 23 7.84 13.25 18.84
CA PHE A 23 8.37 13.54 17.49
C PHE A 23 9.06 14.90 17.43
N ASP A 24 8.74 15.81 18.35
CA ASP A 24 9.40 17.09 18.56
C ASP A 24 10.78 16.96 19.23
N LEU A 25 11.06 15.81 19.86
CA LEU A 25 12.28 15.58 20.64
C LEU A 25 13.39 14.92 19.83
N VAL A 26 13.04 13.93 18.99
CA VAL A 26 14.01 13.12 18.23
C VAL A 26 13.47 12.73 16.86
N GLU A 27 14.36 12.40 15.93
CA GLU A 27 13.97 11.97 14.59
C GLU A 27 13.33 10.57 14.55
N ARG A 28 13.76 9.67 15.43
CA ARG A 28 13.16 8.34 15.60
C ARG A 28 13.23 7.99 17.07
N LEU A 29 12.11 7.52 17.62
CA LEU A 29 12.05 6.97 18.97
C LEU A 29 12.68 5.58 18.94
N ASP A 30 13.97 5.50 19.28
CA ASP A 30 14.62 4.25 19.68
C ASP A 30 13.99 3.72 20.98
N LEU A 31 14.31 2.48 21.37
CA LEU A 31 13.69 1.84 22.52
C LEU A 31 13.82 2.65 23.83
N PRO A 32 15.01 3.19 24.20
CA PRO A 32 15.13 4.03 25.40
C PRO A 32 14.25 5.28 25.35
N MET A 33 14.26 6.01 24.24
CA MET A 33 13.45 7.22 24.12
C MET A 33 11.95 6.89 24.08
N HIS A 34 11.56 5.82 23.39
CA HIS A 34 10.19 5.30 23.39
C HIS A 34 9.69 5.00 24.80
N LEU A 35 10.49 4.30 25.61
CA LEU A 35 10.14 4.01 27.01
C LEU A 35 10.08 5.27 27.87
N LYS A 36 10.89 6.29 27.57
CA LYS A 36 10.82 7.59 28.26
C LYS A 36 9.53 8.36 27.90
N VAL A 37 9.09 8.30 26.65
CA VAL A 37 7.90 9.02 26.16
C VAL A 37 6.61 8.30 26.56
N HIS A 38 6.52 7.00 26.31
CA HIS A 38 5.28 6.23 26.45
C HIS A 38 5.25 5.38 27.72
N GLY A 39 6.38 5.17 28.39
CA GLY A 39 6.47 4.23 29.51
C GLY A 39 6.45 2.75 29.07
N PRO A 40 6.73 1.83 30.00
CA PRO A 40 6.58 0.40 29.76
C PRO A 40 5.11 0.03 29.53
N LEU A 41 4.88 -1.13 28.91
CA LEU A 41 3.55 -1.68 28.71
C LEU A 41 3.36 -2.90 29.61
N GLU A 42 2.24 -2.94 30.34
CA GLU A 42 1.87 -4.11 31.14
C GLU A 42 1.16 -5.15 30.25
N PRO A 43 1.38 -6.46 30.49
CA PRO A 43 0.66 -7.51 29.80
C PRO A 43 -0.85 -7.45 30.07
N LEU A 44 -1.66 -7.79 29.06
CA LEU A 44 -3.12 -7.93 29.19
C LEU A 44 -3.57 -9.30 28.69
N GLY A 45 -4.54 -9.89 29.40
CA GLY A 45 -5.20 -11.11 28.96
C GLY A 45 -5.99 -10.90 27.66
N GLY A 46 -6.25 -11.97 26.91
CA GLY A 46 -6.98 -11.89 25.64
C GLY A 46 -8.38 -11.28 25.75
N GLU A 47 -9.10 -11.58 26.83
CA GLU A 47 -10.44 -11.03 27.08
C GLU A 47 -10.39 -9.55 27.47
N ASP A 48 -9.44 -9.17 28.33
CA ASP A 48 -9.24 -7.77 28.72
C ASP A 48 -8.83 -6.92 27.52
N LEU A 49 -7.99 -7.48 26.64
CA LEU A 49 -7.56 -6.81 25.41
C LEU A 49 -8.71 -6.64 24.41
N ALA A 50 -9.59 -7.64 24.31
CA ALA A 50 -10.79 -7.56 23.48
C ALA A 50 -11.76 -6.50 24.03
N SER A 51 -11.98 -6.51 25.34
CA SER A 51 -12.86 -5.57 26.05
C SER A 51 -12.34 -4.14 25.92
N LEU A 52 -11.03 -3.92 26.15
CA LEU A 52 -10.37 -2.64 25.92
C LEU A 52 -10.64 -2.12 24.50
N ALA A 53 -10.41 -2.96 23.48
CA ALA A 53 -10.63 -2.59 22.09
C ALA A 53 -12.11 -2.29 21.77
N GLU A 54 -13.05 -2.94 22.44
CA GLU A 54 -14.49 -2.69 22.32
C GLU A 54 -14.88 -1.38 23.02
N ASP A 55 -14.37 -1.13 24.23
CA ASP A 55 -14.63 0.08 25.02
C ASP A 55 -14.17 1.35 24.33
N ILE A 56 -13.05 1.29 23.59
CA ILE A 56 -12.55 2.41 22.78
C ILE A 56 -13.06 2.38 21.33
N ASN A 57 -14.00 1.50 20.99
CA ASN A 57 -14.52 1.30 19.64
C ASN A 57 -13.42 1.23 18.56
N LEU A 58 -12.34 0.48 18.82
CA LEU A 58 -11.18 0.42 17.93
C LEU A 58 -11.56 -0.23 16.60
N LYS A 59 -11.67 0.59 15.56
CA LYS A 59 -11.85 0.17 14.17
C LYS A 59 -10.49 0.09 13.46
N GLY A 60 -10.29 -0.90 12.60
CA GLY A 60 -9.06 -1.03 11.82
C GLY A 60 -8.75 0.20 10.96
N ARG A 61 -7.53 0.74 11.09
CA ARG A 61 -7.06 1.99 10.47
C ARG A 61 -6.49 1.84 9.05
N GLY A 62 -6.61 0.65 8.45
CA GLY A 62 -6.18 0.36 7.07
C GLY A 62 -7.29 0.43 6.02
N GLY A 63 -8.24 1.37 6.13
CA GLY A 63 -9.34 1.55 5.16
C GLY A 63 -10.66 0.88 5.53
N ALA A 64 -10.67 -0.44 5.80
CA ALA A 64 -11.90 -1.22 5.94
C ALA A 64 -12.73 -0.92 7.21
N GLY A 65 -12.10 -0.41 8.28
CA GLY A 65 -12.83 -0.04 9.51
C GLY A 65 -13.46 -1.20 10.29
N PHE A 66 -12.98 -2.44 10.12
CA PHE A 66 -13.52 -3.60 10.82
C PHE A 66 -13.24 -3.50 12.34
N PRO A 67 -14.21 -3.80 13.24
CA PRO A 67 -14.00 -3.75 14.68
C PRO A 67 -12.90 -4.72 15.16
N PHE A 68 -11.89 -4.20 15.85
CA PHE A 68 -10.71 -4.95 16.23
C PHE A 68 -11.01 -6.04 17.27
N GLY A 69 -11.81 -5.74 18.31
CA GLY A 69 -12.19 -6.72 19.34
C GLY A 69 -12.89 -7.95 18.76
N LYS A 70 -13.86 -7.75 17.85
CA LYS A 70 -14.52 -8.84 17.10
C LYS A 70 -13.52 -9.66 16.29
N LYS A 71 -12.52 -9.02 15.70
CA LYS A 71 -11.46 -9.70 14.92
C LYS A 71 -10.60 -10.57 15.83
N LEU A 72 -10.22 -10.05 16.99
CA LEU A 72 -9.43 -10.75 18.00
C LEU A 72 -10.16 -12.00 18.49
N ARG A 73 -11.43 -11.86 18.89
CA ARG A 73 -12.29 -12.98 19.31
C ARG A 73 -12.40 -14.06 18.22
N SER A 74 -12.66 -13.65 16.97
CA SER A 74 -12.77 -14.59 15.83
C SER A 74 -11.49 -15.40 15.60
N VAL A 75 -10.32 -14.79 15.74
CA VAL A 75 -9.03 -15.49 15.61
C VAL A 75 -8.81 -16.42 16.82
N ALA A 76 -9.11 -15.97 18.04
CA ALA A 76 -8.98 -16.78 19.25
C ALA A 76 -9.87 -18.03 19.21
N GLU A 77 -11.14 -17.89 18.84
CA GLU A 77 -12.08 -19.00 18.62
C GLU A 77 -11.56 -19.98 17.57
N SER A 78 -11.02 -19.46 16.47
CA SER A 78 -10.46 -20.29 15.39
C SER A 78 -9.20 -21.04 15.84
N ALA A 79 -8.36 -20.41 16.66
CA ALA A 79 -7.17 -21.03 17.24
C ALA A 79 -7.53 -22.17 18.20
N ILE A 80 -8.50 -21.95 19.10
CA ILE A 80 -9.01 -22.96 20.02
C ILE A 80 -9.61 -24.14 19.25
N LYS A 81 -10.51 -23.86 18.29
CA LYS A 81 -11.19 -24.89 17.49
C LYS A 81 -10.21 -25.78 16.72
N LYS A 82 -9.10 -25.21 16.23
CA LYS A 82 -8.10 -25.94 15.45
C LYS A 82 -6.99 -26.57 16.29
N GLY A 83 -6.81 -26.15 17.55
CA GLY A 83 -5.63 -26.50 18.35
C GLY A 83 -4.32 -25.96 17.76
N ILE A 84 -4.38 -24.88 16.98
CA ILE A 84 -3.23 -24.26 16.31
C ILE A 84 -3.02 -22.85 16.86
N ARG A 85 -1.80 -22.54 17.28
CA ARG A 85 -1.45 -21.21 17.76
C ARG A 85 -1.60 -20.17 16.64
N PRO A 86 -2.14 -18.99 16.94
CA PRO A 86 -2.34 -17.97 15.93
C PRO A 86 -1.02 -17.28 15.52
N VAL A 87 -1.07 -16.59 14.38
CA VAL A 87 0.01 -15.72 13.88
C VAL A 87 -0.44 -14.27 13.95
N VAL A 88 0.43 -13.37 14.40
CA VAL A 88 0.18 -11.92 14.38
C VAL A 88 0.88 -11.31 13.16
N VAL A 89 0.15 -10.51 12.39
CA VAL A 89 0.68 -9.81 11.22
C VAL A 89 0.40 -8.32 11.34
N VAL A 90 1.47 -7.53 11.34
CA VAL A 90 1.39 -6.06 11.21
C VAL A 90 1.45 -5.73 9.73
N ASN A 91 0.40 -5.10 9.22
CA ASN A 91 0.37 -4.57 7.86
C ASN A 91 0.81 -3.09 7.88
N GLY A 92 2.09 -2.88 7.62
CA GLY A 92 2.71 -1.57 7.38
C GLY A 92 2.94 -1.28 5.89
N SER A 93 2.31 -2.04 4.98
CA SER A 93 2.34 -1.74 3.56
C SER A 93 1.47 -0.52 3.26
N GLU A 94 2.09 0.56 2.79
CA GLU A 94 1.42 1.80 2.41
C GLU A 94 1.78 2.14 0.95
N ASP A 95 0.96 1.62 0.05
CA ASP A 95 1.27 1.49 -1.38
C ASP A 95 0.59 2.55 -2.25
N GLU A 96 -0.33 3.33 -1.66
CA GLU A 96 -0.94 4.48 -2.31
C GLU A 96 0.05 5.65 -2.35
N PRO A 97 0.33 6.26 -3.52
CA PRO A 97 1.24 7.39 -3.63
C PRO A 97 0.89 8.55 -2.68
N ALA A 98 -0.41 8.75 -2.45
CA ALA A 98 -0.99 9.82 -1.66
C ALA A 98 -1.00 9.59 -0.13
N CYS A 99 -0.56 8.42 0.35
CA CYS A 99 -0.58 8.07 1.78
C CYS A 99 0.84 8.00 2.35
N ARG A 100 1.07 8.56 3.55
CA ARG A 100 2.34 8.51 4.29
C ARG A 100 2.21 8.25 5.79
N LYS A 101 1.00 8.10 6.32
CA LYS A 101 0.76 8.03 7.77
C LYS A 101 1.45 6.82 8.40
N ASP A 102 1.38 5.66 7.76
CA ASP A 102 1.94 4.42 8.29
C ASP A 102 3.47 4.40 8.09
N THR A 103 3.94 4.92 6.96
CA THR A 103 5.37 5.13 6.68
C THR A 103 6.01 6.03 7.74
N VAL A 104 5.37 7.16 8.07
CA VAL A 104 5.78 8.06 9.16
C VAL A 104 5.81 7.32 10.48
N LEU A 105 4.72 6.63 10.84
CA LEU A 105 4.63 5.96 12.14
C LEU A 105 5.71 4.88 12.30
N ILE A 106 6.00 4.10 11.26
CA ILE A 106 7.05 3.07 11.28
C ILE A 106 8.45 3.70 11.38
N ASN A 107 8.71 4.79 10.66
CA ASN A 107 10.03 5.44 10.69
C ASN A 107 10.28 6.25 11.97
N ARG A 108 9.22 6.78 12.60
CA ARG A 108 9.33 7.66 13.78
C ARG A 108 9.08 6.95 15.11
N ALA A 109 8.13 6.01 15.17
CA ALA A 109 7.69 5.32 16.39
C ALA A 109 7.47 3.80 16.18
N PRO A 110 8.48 3.07 15.67
CA PRO A 110 8.31 1.63 15.41
C PRO A 110 7.98 0.84 16.68
N HIS A 111 8.52 1.25 17.84
CA HIS A 111 8.30 0.58 19.12
C HIS A 111 6.85 0.66 19.61
N LEU A 112 6.11 1.72 19.26
CA LEU A 112 4.69 1.86 19.61
C LEU A 112 3.81 0.86 18.85
N ILE A 113 4.14 0.62 17.57
CA ILE A 113 3.49 -0.43 16.77
C ILE A 113 3.83 -1.81 17.33
N LEU A 114 5.12 -2.04 17.66
CA LEU A 114 5.57 -3.31 18.23
C LEU A 114 4.92 -3.60 19.58
N ASP A 115 4.72 -2.59 20.43
CA ASP A 115 4.03 -2.77 21.71
C ASP A 115 2.64 -3.36 21.55
N GLY A 116 1.81 -2.80 20.65
CA GLY A 116 0.48 -3.33 20.40
C GLY A 116 0.52 -4.73 19.78
N ALA A 117 1.47 -4.98 18.87
CA ALA A 117 1.61 -6.29 18.24
C ALA A 117 2.09 -7.38 19.22
N LEU A 118 3.01 -7.02 20.13
CA LEU A 118 3.53 -7.91 21.17
C LEU A 118 2.48 -8.20 22.23
N LEU A 119 1.72 -7.18 22.64
CA LEU A 119 0.59 -7.32 23.57
C LEU A 119 -0.43 -8.35 23.04
N VAL A 120 -0.80 -8.23 21.77
CA VAL A 120 -1.65 -9.22 21.10
C VAL A 120 -0.99 -10.60 21.04
N ALA A 121 0.29 -10.66 20.65
CA ALA A 121 0.98 -11.94 20.49
C ALA A 121 1.03 -12.71 21.81
N GLU A 122 1.29 -12.02 22.91
CA GLU A 122 1.26 -12.57 24.26
C GLU A 122 -0.15 -13.01 24.65
N ALA A 123 -1.14 -12.12 24.54
CA ALA A 123 -2.54 -12.38 24.89
C ALA A 123 -3.15 -13.60 24.16
N MET A 124 -2.68 -13.87 22.94
CA MET A 124 -3.14 -14.98 22.09
C MET A 124 -2.22 -16.21 22.12
N GLY A 125 -1.11 -16.16 22.85
CA GLY A 125 -0.09 -17.22 22.87
C GLY A 125 0.58 -17.47 21.51
N ALA A 126 0.59 -16.47 20.64
CA ALA A 126 1.20 -16.52 19.31
C ALA A 126 2.72 -16.72 19.42
N ARG A 127 3.29 -17.45 18.47
CA ARG A 127 4.75 -17.69 18.38
C ARG A 127 5.39 -17.10 17.14
N GLN A 128 4.60 -16.42 16.31
CA GLN A 128 5.06 -15.78 15.09
C GLN A 128 4.45 -14.39 14.97
N LEU A 129 5.34 -13.41 14.76
CA LEU A 129 5.04 -12.04 14.43
C LEU A 129 5.69 -11.72 13.08
N VAL A 130 4.90 -11.25 12.12
CA VAL A 130 5.41 -10.81 10.83
C VAL A 130 5.00 -9.37 10.57
N ILE A 131 5.95 -8.52 10.22
CA ILE A 131 5.68 -7.13 9.84
C ILE A 131 5.84 -7.01 8.33
N GLY A 132 4.72 -6.83 7.63
CA GLY A 132 4.71 -6.55 6.20
C GLY A 132 4.95 -5.07 5.94
N VAL A 133 5.94 -4.76 5.11
CA VAL A 133 6.25 -3.40 4.66
C VAL A 133 6.53 -3.39 3.17
N THR A 134 6.61 -2.21 2.55
CA THR A 134 6.94 -2.08 1.13
C THR A 134 8.11 -1.15 0.83
N ARG A 135 8.44 -0.23 1.75
CA ARG A 135 9.55 0.72 1.58
C ARG A 135 10.81 0.26 2.30
N GLU A 136 11.96 0.60 1.74
CA GLU A 136 13.26 0.30 2.35
C GLU A 136 13.45 1.02 3.70
N SER A 137 13.03 2.28 3.79
CA SER A 137 13.07 3.06 5.05
C SER A 137 12.30 2.34 6.17
N THR A 138 11.06 1.93 5.87
CA THR A 138 10.21 1.21 6.83
C THR A 138 10.76 -0.17 7.20
N GLN A 139 11.40 -0.86 6.25
CA GLN A 139 12.09 -2.12 6.52
C GLN A 139 13.23 -1.88 7.52
N ARG A 140 14.13 -0.94 7.23
CA ARG A 140 15.28 -0.63 8.09
C ARG A 140 14.86 -0.20 9.48
N SER A 141 13.87 0.70 9.60
CA SER A 141 13.39 1.17 10.91
C SER A 141 12.83 0.04 11.77
N MET A 142 12.04 -0.86 11.16
CA MET A 142 11.42 -1.98 11.87
C MET A 142 12.43 -3.09 12.20
N GLU A 143 13.38 -3.38 11.31
CA GLU A 143 14.47 -4.32 11.60
C GLU A 143 15.33 -3.84 12.77
N ALA A 144 15.69 -2.55 12.80
CA ALA A 144 16.39 -1.95 13.94
C ALA A 144 15.55 -2.06 15.23
N ALA A 145 14.25 -1.79 15.18
CA ALA A 145 13.38 -1.87 16.35
C ALA A 145 13.21 -3.32 16.89
N LEU A 146 13.22 -4.32 16.00
CA LEU A 146 13.25 -5.73 16.40
C LEU A 146 14.58 -6.08 17.09
N GLU A 147 15.71 -5.60 16.55
CA GLU A 147 17.04 -5.81 17.13
C GLU A 147 17.17 -5.16 18.52
N GLU A 148 16.73 -3.91 18.67
CA GLU A 148 16.71 -3.18 19.95
C GLU A 148 15.90 -3.91 21.04
N ARG A 149 14.87 -4.70 20.64
CA ARG A 149 14.06 -5.54 21.54
C ARG A 149 14.60 -6.98 21.69
N GLY A 150 15.69 -7.34 21.03
CA GLY A 150 16.23 -8.70 21.02
C GLY A 150 15.32 -9.73 20.33
N LEU A 151 14.41 -9.29 19.47
CA LEU A 151 13.48 -10.15 18.74
C LEU A 151 14.13 -10.64 17.44
N SER A 152 14.03 -11.94 17.17
CA SER A 152 14.62 -12.53 15.96
C SER A 152 13.72 -13.61 15.36
N ASN A 153 14.02 -14.04 14.14
CA ASN A 153 13.32 -15.12 13.47
C ASN A 153 13.92 -16.52 13.76
N ARG A 154 14.85 -16.62 14.73
CA ARG A 154 15.57 -17.86 15.01
C ARG A 154 14.66 -18.95 15.57
N ARG A 155 14.91 -20.20 15.21
CA ARG A 155 14.21 -21.34 15.83
C ARG A 155 14.58 -21.40 17.32
N GLY A 156 13.60 -21.67 18.18
CA GLY A 156 13.77 -21.73 19.63
C GLY A 156 13.46 -20.43 20.38
N SER A 157 13.35 -19.28 19.69
CA SER A 157 12.86 -18.04 20.30
C SER A 157 11.40 -18.21 20.77
N PRO A 158 11.01 -17.69 21.95
CA PRO A 158 9.63 -17.75 22.45
C PRO A 158 8.62 -17.14 21.45
N LEU A 159 9.01 -16.02 20.83
CA LEU A 159 8.31 -15.38 19.73
C LEU A 159 9.30 -15.17 18.58
N ARG A 160 8.96 -15.67 17.39
CA ARG A 160 9.73 -15.44 16.16
C ARG A 160 9.20 -14.20 15.45
N ALA A 161 10.03 -13.17 15.34
CA ALA A 161 9.67 -11.92 14.65
C ALA A 161 10.50 -11.74 13.38
N ARG A 162 9.88 -11.25 12.30
CA ARG A 162 10.59 -10.86 11.07
C ARG A 162 9.87 -9.75 10.33
N VAL A 163 10.63 -8.98 9.56
CA VAL A 163 10.10 -8.05 8.56
C VAL A 163 10.02 -8.76 7.20
N GLN A 164 8.96 -8.52 6.45
CA GLN A 164 8.75 -8.97 5.08
C GLN A 164 8.55 -7.75 4.20
N ARG A 165 9.57 -7.41 3.39
CA ARG A 165 9.42 -6.41 2.34
C ARG A 165 8.66 -7.02 1.16
N ASN A 166 7.67 -6.30 0.65
CA ASN A 166 6.90 -6.67 -0.54
C ASN A 166 7.04 -5.58 -1.62
N PRO A 167 6.74 -5.89 -2.89
CA PRO A 167 6.70 -4.88 -3.95
C PRO A 167 5.67 -3.79 -3.65
N ILE A 168 5.96 -2.54 -3.98
CA ILE A 168 4.99 -1.44 -3.90
C ILE A 168 3.98 -1.62 -5.03
N ARG A 169 2.75 -2.05 -4.69
CA ARG A 169 1.58 -2.05 -5.58
C ARG A 169 0.30 -1.86 -4.78
N MET A 170 -0.72 -1.23 -5.35
CA MET A 170 -2.02 -1.01 -4.68
C MET A 170 -2.61 -2.31 -4.11
N VAL A 171 -2.50 -3.41 -4.85
CA VAL A 171 -3.04 -4.71 -4.44
C VAL A 171 -2.19 -5.43 -3.39
N THR A 172 -0.94 -5.01 -3.16
CA THR A 172 -0.03 -5.64 -2.20
C THR A 172 -0.45 -5.39 -0.76
N GLY A 173 -0.91 -4.17 -0.43
CA GLY A 173 -1.45 -3.82 0.89
C GLY A 173 -2.72 -4.56 1.28
N ALA A 174 -3.39 -5.28 0.36
CA ALA A 174 -4.55 -6.09 0.69
C ALA A 174 -4.17 -7.29 1.58
N ALA A 175 -4.94 -7.53 2.65
CA ALA A 175 -4.64 -8.56 3.65
C ALA A 175 -4.33 -9.96 3.06
N ALA A 176 -5.11 -10.40 2.07
CA ALA A 176 -4.91 -11.70 1.45
C ALA A 176 -3.65 -11.76 0.56
N SER A 177 -3.27 -10.64 -0.06
CA SER A 177 -2.02 -10.53 -0.83
C SER A 177 -0.81 -10.60 0.09
N LEU A 178 -0.85 -9.88 1.21
CA LEU A 178 0.22 -9.89 2.20
C LEU A 178 0.42 -11.30 2.80
N ILE A 179 -0.65 -11.99 3.19
CA ILE A 179 -0.58 -13.36 3.69
C ILE A 179 0.07 -14.29 2.65
N ARG A 180 -0.39 -14.22 1.40
CA ARG A 180 0.16 -15.04 0.32
C ARG A 180 1.64 -14.78 0.09
N SER A 181 2.08 -13.52 0.17
CA SER A 181 3.48 -13.13 0.06
C SER A 181 4.33 -13.64 1.23
N ILE A 182 3.80 -13.58 2.45
CA ILE A 182 4.45 -14.12 3.65
C ILE A 182 4.70 -15.63 3.51
N ASP A 183 3.77 -16.35 2.87
CA ASP A 183 3.88 -17.78 2.56
C ASP A 183 4.77 -18.09 1.33
N GLY A 184 5.41 -17.07 0.74
CA GLY A 184 6.35 -17.21 -0.38
C GLY A 184 5.70 -17.18 -1.77
N GLY A 185 4.39 -16.95 -1.85
CA GLY A 185 3.69 -16.72 -3.11
C GLY A 185 3.81 -15.28 -3.61
N PRO A 186 3.23 -14.95 -4.77
CA PRO A 186 3.22 -13.57 -5.26
C PRO A 186 2.28 -12.68 -4.42
N ALA A 187 2.65 -11.41 -4.27
CA ALA A 187 1.94 -10.39 -3.49
C ALA A 187 0.66 -9.85 -4.17
N VAL A 188 -0.21 -10.77 -4.59
CA VAL A 188 -1.50 -10.52 -5.23
C VAL A 188 -2.56 -11.40 -4.59
N PRO A 189 -3.84 -10.99 -4.55
CA PRO A 189 -4.86 -11.74 -3.84
C PRO A 189 -5.00 -13.17 -4.39
N PRO A 190 -5.42 -14.15 -3.57
CA PRO A 190 -5.78 -15.47 -4.06
C PRO A 190 -7.13 -15.42 -4.79
N GLY A 191 -7.35 -16.31 -5.76
CA GLY A 191 -8.62 -16.39 -6.50
C GLY A 191 -9.83 -16.77 -5.64
N ARG A 192 -9.60 -17.45 -4.50
CA ARG A 192 -10.63 -17.76 -3.51
C ARG A 192 -10.40 -16.95 -2.23
N LYS A 193 -11.43 -16.21 -1.80
CA LYS A 193 -11.41 -15.49 -0.53
C LYS A 193 -11.47 -16.49 0.63
N VAL A 194 -10.46 -16.44 1.49
CA VAL A 194 -10.43 -17.14 2.78
C VAL A 194 -10.20 -16.10 3.87
N SER A 195 -10.98 -16.16 4.95
CA SER A 195 -10.77 -15.24 6.07
C SER A 195 -9.44 -15.56 6.73
N ALA A 196 -8.59 -14.54 6.88
CA ALA A 196 -7.34 -14.64 7.63
C ALA A 196 -7.57 -15.12 9.07
N SER A 197 -8.73 -14.78 9.67
CA SER A 197 -9.05 -15.22 11.03
C SER A 197 -9.25 -16.72 11.14
N GLN A 198 -9.69 -17.37 10.05
CA GLN A 198 -9.89 -18.81 9.99
C GLN A 198 -8.63 -19.52 9.52
N ALA A 199 -8.04 -19.08 8.42
CA ALA A 199 -6.82 -19.66 7.84
C ALA A 199 -6.06 -18.57 7.07
N GLY A 200 -4.98 -18.06 7.69
CA GLY A 200 -4.05 -17.12 7.11
C GLY A 200 -2.68 -17.76 6.89
N VAL A 201 -1.63 -17.17 7.49
CA VAL A 201 -0.22 -17.57 7.30
C VAL A 201 -0.02 -19.04 7.64
N GLY A 202 0.50 -19.82 6.68
CA GLY A 202 0.69 -21.26 6.84
C GLY A 202 -0.58 -22.05 7.19
N GLY A 203 -1.76 -21.51 6.88
CA GLY A 203 -3.07 -22.08 7.25
C GLY A 203 -3.50 -21.85 8.71
N ALA A 204 -2.68 -21.18 9.52
CA ALA A 204 -2.99 -20.86 10.91
C ALA A 204 -3.95 -19.66 11.01
N PRO A 205 -4.85 -19.62 12.02
CA PRO A 205 -5.61 -18.42 12.35
C PRO A 205 -4.68 -17.21 12.50
N THR A 206 -4.95 -16.13 11.77
CA THR A 206 -4.04 -14.98 11.69
C THR A 206 -4.76 -13.70 12.08
N LEU A 207 -4.24 -13.00 13.09
CA LEU A 207 -4.63 -11.63 13.39
C LEU A 207 -3.75 -10.67 12.57
N LEU A 208 -4.26 -10.25 11.42
CA LEU A 208 -3.64 -9.23 10.59
C LEU A 208 -4.28 -7.87 10.84
N SER A 209 -3.55 -6.83 11.17
CA SER A 209 -4.10 -5.46 11.27
C SER A 209 -3.11 -4.39 10.81
N ASN A 210 -3.60 -3.19 10.54
CA ASN A 210 -2.76 -2.06 10.10
C ASN A 210 -1.85 -1.56 11.23
N ALA A 211 -0.67 -1.04 10.88
CA ALA A 211 0.32 -0.52 11.82
C ALA A 211 -0.26 0.50 12.82
N GLU A 212 -0.99 1.51 12.35
CA GLU A 212 -1.65 2.48 13.22
C GLU A 212 -2.64 1.82 14.19
N THR A 213 -3.31 0.73 13.80
CA THR A 213 -4.25 0.04 14.69
C THR A 213 -3.55 -0.57 15.90
N PHE A 214 -2.36 -1.15 15.71
CA PHE A 214 -1.56 -1.69 16.81
C PHE A 214 -1.01 -0.55 17.68
N ALA A 215 -0.58 0.56 17.10
CA ALA A 215 -0.12 1.71 17.85
C ALA A 215 -1.24 2.33 18.72
N GLN A 216 -2.45 2.46 18.18
CA GLN A 216 -3.63 2.91 18.94
C GLN A 216 -3.95 1.98 20.11
N LEU A 217 -3.89 0.66 19.89
CA LEU A 217 -4.06 -0.33 20.94
C LEU A 217 -3.01 -0.17 22.05
N ALA A 218 -1.76 0.11 21.68
CA ALA A 218 -0.65 0.32 22.62
C ALA A 218 -0.81 1.59 23.46
N ILE A 219 -1.39 2.65 22.92
CA ILE A 219 -1.75 3.86 23.68
C ILE A 219 -2.90 3.54 24.63
N ALA A 220 -3.98 2.95 24.12
CA ALA A 220 -5.16 2.61 24.91
C ALA A 220 -4.84 1.72 26.11
N ALA A 221 -3.96 0.73 25.92
CA ALA A 221 -3.54 -0.17 26.98
C ALA A 221 -2.72 0.51 28.09
N ARG A 222 -2.08 1.66 27.80
CA ARG A 222 -1.33 2.45 28.81
C ARG A 222 -2.19 3.40 29.59
N ILE A 223 -3.09 4.11 28.89
CA ILE A 223 -3.85 5.21 29.49
C ILE A 223 -5.23 4.75 29.99
N GLY A 224 -5.66 3.55 29.60
CA GLY A 224 -6.96 3.00 29.91
C GLY A 224 -8.08 3.58 29.03
N PRO A 225 -9.22 2.88 28.92
CA PRO A 225 -10.30 3.24 28.00
C PRO A 225 -10.93 4.60 28.35
N ASP A 226 -11.01 4.96 29.63
CA ASP A 226 -11.62 6.22 30.06
C ASP A 226 -10.82 7.45 29.61
N ARG A 227 -9.49 7.41 29.77
CA ARG A 227 -8.64 8.53 29.30
C ARG A 227 -8.57 8.56 27.78
N TYR A 228 -8.54 7.40 27.13
CA TYR A 228 -8.55 7.33 25.66
C TYR A 228 -9.83 7.96 25.08
N ARG A 229 -10.99 7.69 25.70
CA ARG A 229 -12.30 8.25 25.30
C ARG A 229 -12.46 9.74 25.54
N ASN A 230 -11.60 10.37 26.34
CA ASN A 230 -11.62 11.83 26.54
C ASN A 230 -11.03 12.62 25.36
N THR A 231 -10.52 11.94 24.33
CA THR A 231 -10.09 12.56 23.07
C THR A 231 -11.01 12.10 21.94
N GLY A 232 -11.35 13.00 21.03
CA GLY A 232 -12.18 12.68 19.87
C GLY A 232 -13.68 12.70 20.15
N LEU A 233 -14.46 12.15 19.23
CA LEU A 233 -15.91 11.97 19.35
C LEU A 233 -16.23 10.79 20.27
N TYR A 234 -17.40 10.86 20.92
CA TYR A 234 -17.90 9.81 21.79
C TYR A 234 -18.07 8.46 21.07
N ASP A 235 -18.52 8.47 19.82
CA ASP A 235 -18.77 7.28 19.01
C ASP A 235 -17.56 6.82 18.18
N GLU A 236 -16.50 7.62 18.09
CA GLU A 236 -15.21 7.23 17.51
C GLU A 236 -14.05 7.87 18.28
N PRO A 237 -13.76 7.42 19.50
CA PRO A 237 -12.77 8.07 20.37
C PRO A 237 -11.33 7.91 19.86
N GLY A 238 -10.47 8.78 20.36
CA GLY A 238 -9.04 8.86 20.06
C GLY A 238 -8.72 9.78 18.88
N THR A 239 -7.50 9.63 18.37
CA THR A 239 -6.99 10.38 17.22
C THR A 239 -7.01 9.53 15.95
N VAL A 240 -6.85 10.19 14.81
CA VAL A 240 -6.58 9.58 13.51
C VAL A 240 -5.38 10.29 12.88
N MET A 241 -4.55 9.53 12.17
CA MET A 241 -3.50 10.12 11.34
C MET A 241 -4.03 10.32 9.91
N LEU A 242 -3.84 11.53 9.39
CA LEU A 242 -4.20 11.90 8.03
C LEU A 242 -2.95 12.25 7.22
N THR A 243 -2.92 11.88 5.95
CA THR A 243 -1.96 12.43 4.98
C THR A 243 -2.68 13.50 4.18
N VAL A 244 -2.19 14.74 4.23
CA VAL A 244 -2.74 15.86 3.46
C VAL A 244 -1.77 16.19 2.33
N SER A 245 -2.22 16.05 1.10
CA SER A 245 -1.45 16.37 -0.11
C SER A 245 -2.38 16.84 -1.23
N GLY A 246 -1.94 16.88 -2.48
CA GLY A 246 -2.72 17.51 -3.56
C GLY A 246 -2.43 18.99 -3.66
N ALA A 247 -3.46 19.81 -3.92
CA ALA A 247 -3.34 21.26 -4.03
C ALA A 247 -3.20 21.94 -2.66
N VAL A 248 -2.05 21.75 -2.02
CA VAL A 248 -1.69 22.34 -0.73
C VAL A 248 -0.27 22.90 -0.78
N SER A 249 -0.02 24.00 -0.08
CA SER A 249 1.32 24.58 0.00
C SER A 249 2.25 23.85 0.97
N ARG A 250 1.69 23.06 1.91
CA ARG A 250 2.45 22.26 2.89
C ARG A 250 1.90 20.84 2.98
N PRO A 251 2.31 19.94 2.08
CA PRO A 251 1.96 18.52 2.22
C PRO A 251 2.53 17.95 3.52
N MET A 252 1.70 17.23 4.28
CA MET A 252 2.04 16.81 5.64
C MET A 252 1.33 15.52 6.05
N VAL A 253 1.81 14.92 7.14
CA VAL A 253 1.04 13.98 7.95
C VAL A 253 0.60 14.69 9.21
N ILE A 254 -0.67 14.55 9.58
CA ILE A 254 -1.25 15.23 10.74
C ILE A 254 -2.02 14.26 11.62
N GLU A 255 -1.71 14.24 12.91
CA GLU A 255 -2.53 13.56 13.92
C GLU A 255 -3.63 14.52 14.40
N VAL A 256 -4.88 14.10 14.30
CA VAL A 256 -6.03 14.91 14.75
C VAL A 256 -7.02 14.06 15.55
N PRO A 257 -7.63 14.61 16.62
CA PRO A 257 -8.81 14.03 17.23
C PRO A 257 -9.92 13.89 16.20
N THR A 258 -10.70 12.82 16.30
CA THR A 258 -11.96 12.77 15.55
C THR A 258 -12.87 13.91 16.02
N GLY A 259 -13.75 14.39 15.14
CA GLY A 259 -14.61 15.55 15.42
C GLY A 259 -14.03 16.89 14.99
N VAL A 260 -12.75 16.96 14.61
CA VAL A 260 -12.14 18.17 14.04
C VAL A 260 -12.79 18.49 12.68
N PRO A 261 -13.19 19.76 12.40
CA PRO A 261 -13.69 20.15 11.08
C PRO A 261 -12.64 19.93 9.98
N LEU A 262 -13.01 19.31 8.86
CA LEU A 262 -12.09 19.03 7.76
C LEU A 262 -11.46 20.32 7.20
N ARG A 263 -12.24 21.41 7.13
CA ARG A 263 -11.76 22.74 6.72
C ARG A 263 -10.57 23.24 7.55
N TYR A 264 -10.52 22.89 8.85
CA TYR A 264 -9.41 23.28 9.71
C TYR A 264 -8.13 22.52 9.34
N VAL A 265 -8.25 21.22 9.06
CA VAL A 265 -7.14 20.39 8.58
C VAL A 265 -6.60 20.92 7.24
N LEU A 266 -7.50 21.26 6.31
CA LEU A 266 -7.14 21.84 5.00
C LEU A 266 -6.42 23.19 5.16
N GLN A 267 -6.89 24.04 6.07
CA GLN A 267 -6.24 25.33 6.36
C GLN A 267 -4.83 25.16 6.90
N LEU A 268 -4.59 24.18 7.80
CA LEU A 268 -3.25 23.91 8.36
C LEU A 268 -2.25 23.47 7.28
N ALA A 269 -2.71 22.71 6.28
CA ALA A 269 -1.90 22.34 5.12
C ALA A 269 -1.74 23.47 4.08
N GLY A 270 -2.42 24.60 4.28
CA GLY A 270 -2.42 25.72 3.35
C GLY A 270 -3.09 25.36 2.02
N ALA A 271 -4.20 24.64 2.08
CA ALA A 271 -5.11 24.46 0.95
C ALA A 271 -5.81 25.79 0.59
N PRO A 272 -6.31 25.95 -0.65
CA PRO A 272 -7.17 27.08 -1.01
C PRO A 272 -8.38 27.17 -0.09
N ALA A 273 -8.82 28.39 0.22
CA ALA A 273 -10.00 28.63 1.07
C ALA A 273 -11.28 27.99 0.52
N MET A 274 -11.39 27.91 -0.81
CA MET A 274 -12.49 27.29 -1.53
C MET A 274 -11.92 26.26 -2.52
N PRO A 275 -11.61 25.03 -2.07
CA PRO A 275 -11.19 23.96 -2.97
C PRO A 275 -12.36 23.61 -3.91
N GLN A 276 -12.06 23.22 -5.14
CA GLN A 276 -13.07 22.76 -6.09
C GLN A 276 -13.70 21.43 -5.63
N GLY A 277 -12.87 20.57 -5.05
CA GLY A 277 -13.29 19.32 -4.43
C GLY A 277 -12.17 18.76 -3.58
N VAL A 278 -12.51 17.83 -2.69
CA VAL A 278 -11.56 17.13 -1.83
C VAL A 278 -11.80 15.64 -1.93
N LEU A 279 -10.80 14.89 -2.40
CA LEU A 279 -10.84 13.43 -2.38
C LEU A 279 -10.47 12.97 -0.97
N THR A 280 -11.40 12.28 -0.32
CA THR A 280 -11.25 11.78 1.05
C THR A 280 -11.12 10.26 1.06
N GLY A 281 -10.14 9.75 1.79
CA GLY A 281 -9.96 8.33 2.06
C GLY A 281 -8.98 7.59 1.14
N GLY A 282 -8.23 8.31 0.30
CA GLY A 282 -7.28 7.73 -0.66
C GLY A 282 -7.89 7.51 -2.04
N TYR A 283 -7.20 6.76 -2.89
CA TYR A 283 -7.66 6.54 -4.28
C TYR A 283 -8.82 5.54 -4.41
N HIS A 284 -9.12 4.78 -3.35
CA HIS A 284 -10.40 4.07 -3.19
C HIS A 284 -11.44 4.87 -2.39
N GLY A 285 -11.17 6.15 -2.16
CA GLY A 285 -12.01 7.08 -1.44
C GLY A 285 -13.14 7.69 -2.29
N LYS A 286 -13.66 8.82 -1.81
CA LYS A 286 -14.75 9.56 -2.47
C LYS A 286 -14.48 11.06 -2.50
N TRP A 287 -14.89 11.67 -3.60
CA TRP A 287 -14.92 13.13 -3.73
C TRP A 287 -16.02 13.75 -2.88
N LEU A 288 -15.64 14.80 -2.14
CA LEU A 288 -16.54 15.81 -1.61
C LEU A 288 -16.48 17.04 -2.53
N ASP A 289 -17.65 17.58 -2.89
CA ASP A 289 -17.73 18.86 -3.59
C ASP A 289 -17.41 20.04 -2.65
N ALA A 290 -17.20 21.21 -3.25
CA ALA A 290 -16.83 22.43 -2.51
C ALA A 290 -17.81 22.79 -1.38
N ALA A 291 -19.12 22.57 -1.58
CA ALA A 291 -20.14 22.89 -0.58
C ALA A 291 -20.04 21.95 0.62
N THR A 292 -19.95 20.65 0.34
CA THR A 292 -19.95 19.57 1.35
C THR A 292 -18.71 19.60 2.23
N VAL A 293 -17.55 20.02 1.70
CA VAL A 293 -16.29 20.13 2.46
C VAL A 293 -16.41 21.03 3.70
N ASN A 294 -17.26 22.07 3.64
CA ASN A 294 -17.42 23.01 4.75
C ASN A 294 -18.15 22.41 5.96
N GLU A 295 -18.98 21.40 5.74
CA GLU A 295 -19.75 20.68 6.76
C GLU A 295 -19.05 19.40 7.22
N ALA A 296 -18.05 18.94 6.47
CA ALA A 296 -17.35 17.69 6.74
C ALA A 296 -16.57 17.75 8.07
N ILE A 297 -16.80 16.73 8.90
CA ILE A 297 -16.13 16.51 10.17
C ILE A 297 -15.24 15.26 10.03
N VAL A 298 -14.02 15.32 10.53
CA VAL A 298 -13.08 14.19 10.52
C VAL A 298 -13.57 13.11 11.48
N SER A 299 -14.29 12.14 10.95
CA SER A 299 -14.55 10.83 11.55
C SER A 299 -15.05 9.91 10.44
N ARG A 300 -15.07 8.60 10.68
CA ARG A 300 -15.55 7.64 9.70
C ARG A 300 -17.04 7.83 9.41
N ASP A 301 -17.83 7.98 10.47
CA ASP A 301 -19.29 8.01 10.36
C ASP A 301 -19.78 9.39 9.90
N SER A 302 -19.13 10.50 10.35
CA SER A 302 -19.45 11.85 9.88
C SER A 302 -19.06 12.08 8.42
N LEU A 303 -17.87 11.61 7.97
CA LEU A 303 -17.50 11.70 6.55
C LEU A 303 -18.43 10.86 5.68
N ALA A 304 -18.80 9.66 6.13
CA ALA A 304 -19.74 8.81 5.39
C ALA A 304 -21.12 9.47 5.25
N ALA A 305 -21.61 10.15 6.29
CA ALA A 305 -22.91 10.83 6.29
C ALA A 305 -23.01 11.93 5.23
N VAL A 306 -21.90 12.61 4.94
CA VAL A 306 -21.81 13.64 3.88
C VAL A 306 -21.36 13.08 2.53
N GLY A 307 -21.31 11.74 2.38
CA GLY A 307 -20.96 11.09 1.12
C GLY A 307 -19.45 10.94 0.85
N GLY A 308 -18.60 11.29 1.81
CA GLY A 308 -17.15 11.07 1.79
C GLY A 308 -16.73 9.71 2.34
N ALA A 309 -15.42 9.56 2.61
CA ALA A 309 -14.86 8.39 3.28
C ALA A 309 -13.58 8.75 4.05
N LEU A 310 -13.41 8.21 5.27
CA LEU A 310 -12.13 8.34 5.98
C LEU A 310 -11.04 7.44 5.38
N GLY A 311 -11.41 6.24 4.91
CA GLY A 311 -10.53 5.33 4.15
C GLY A 311 -9.15 5.13 4.78
N ALA A 312 -8.11 5.30 3.96
CA ALA A 312 -6.70 5.24 4.35
C ALA A 312 -6.17 6.53 5.01
N GLY A 313 -7.02 7.53 5.23
CA GLY A 313 -6.64 8.80 5.87
C GLY A 313 -6.01 9.82 4.92
N ALA A 314 -6.03 9.61 3.60
CA ALA A 314 -5.57 10.63 2.65
C ALA A 314 -6.66 11.68 2.36
N ILE A 315 -6.28 12.96 2.43
CA ILE A 315 -7.10 14.14 2.15
C ILE A 315 -6.44 14.94 1.04
N LEU A 316 -7.10 15.01 -0.13
CA LEU A 316 -6.52 15.50 -1.37
C LEU A 316 -7.40 16.58 -2.00
N PRO A 317 -7.28 17.86 -1.57
CA PRO A 317 -7.92 18.98 -2.25
C PRO A 317 -7.38 19.19 -3.68
N ILE A 318 -8.24 19.72 -4.54
CA ILE A 318 -7.87 20.26 -5.85
C ILE A 318 -8.35 21.72 -5.99
N THR A 319 -7.64 22.51 -6.79
CA THR A 319 -8.00 23.92 -7.04
C THR A 319 -9.07 24.04 -8.12
N GLN A 320 -9.63 25.24 -8.28
CA GLN A 320 -10.53 25.58 -9.39
C GLN A 320 -9.82 25.74 -10.74
N GLU A 321 -8.48 25.72 -10.75
CA GLU A 321 -7.65 25.96 -11.94
C GLU A 321 -7.39 24.68 -12.74
N THR A 322 -7.55 23.50 -12.14
CA THR A 322 -7.38 22.20 -12.80
C THR A 322 -8.72 21.58 -13.18
N CYS A 323 -8.74 20.81 -14.28
CA CYS A 323 -9.87 19.99 -14.70
C CYS A 323 -10.04 18.80 -13.74
N PRO A 324 -11.13 18.72 -12.97
CA PRO A 324 -11.30 17.67 -11.97
C PRO A 324 -11.49 16.29 -12.61
N LEU A 325 -12.15 16.21 -13.77
CA LEU A 325 -12.30 14.95 -14.50
C LEU A 325 -10.98 14.47 -15.10
N GLY A 326 -10.09 15.39 -15.48
CA GLY A 326 -8.75 15.07 -15.98
C GLY A 326 -7.83 14.55 -14.88
N GLU A 327 -7.86 15.17 -13.69
CA GLU A 327 -7.16 14.63 -12.52
C GLU A 327 -7.68 13.23 -12.16
N SER A 328 -9.00 13.06 -12.15
CA SER A 328 -9.61 11.75 -11.89
C SER A 328 -9.30 10.71 -12.96
N LEU A 329 -9.15 11.11 -14.22
CA LEU A 329 -8.74 10.20 -15.29
C LEU A 329 -7.32 9.65 -15.04
N ARG A 330 -6.37 10.51 -14.64
CA ARG A 330 -5.01 10.08 -14.29
C ARG A 330 -5.02 9.03 -13.18
N VAL A 331 -5.82 9.25 -12.13
CA VAL A 331 -5.98 8.30 -11.02
C VAL A 331 -6.69 7.02 -11.47
N ALA A 332 -7.75 7.11 -12.29
CA ALA A 332 -8.47 5.95 -12.80
C ALA A 332 -7.58 5.06 -13.68
N GLN A 333 -6.71 5.66 -14.50
CA GLN A 333 -5.71 4.94 -15.29
C GLN A 333 -4.69 4.24 -14.40
N TRP A 334 -4.16 4.94 -13.39
CA TRP A 334 -3.25 4.35 -12.42
C TRP A 334 -3.89 3.18 -11.67
N LEU A 335 -5.14 3.33 -11.20
CA LEU A 335 -5.89 2.25 -10.55
C LEU A 335 -6.12 1.04 -11.47
N ALA A 336 -6.32 1.27 -12.78
CA ALA A 336 -6.41 0.19 -13.75
C ALA A 336 -5.06 -0.53 -13.94
N ASP A 337 -3.94 0.20 -13.92
CA ASP A 337 -2.58 -0.35 -14.02
C ASP A 337 -2.13 -1.12 -12.78
N GLU A 338 -2.62 -0.73 -11.60
CA GLU A 338 -2.33 -1.39 -10.33
C GLU A 338 -3.16 -2.66 -10.08
N SER A 339 -3.97 -3.04 -11.06
CA SER A 339 -4.77 -4.25 -11.06
C SER A 339 -3.90 -5.50 -11.01
N ALA A 340 -4.30 -6.50 -10.20
CA ALA A 340 -3.68 -7.83 -10.22
C ALA A 340 -3.99 -8.60 -11.52
N GLY A 341 -4.93 -8.15 -12.35
CA GLY A 341 -5.29 -8.78 -13.63
C GLY A 341 -5.96 -10.16 -13.53
N GLN A 342 -6.32 -10.61 -12.32
CA GLN A 342 -6.79 -11.98 -12.09
C GLN A 342 -8.29 -12.23 -12.32
N CYS A 343 -9.12 -11.19 -12.31
CA CYS A 343 -10.57 -11.32 -12.46
C CYS A 343 -11.08 -10.43 -13.59
N GLY A 344 -12.17 -10.83 -14.26
CA GLY A 344 -12.77 -10.08 -15.36
C GLY A 344 -13.01 -8.60 -15.05
N PRO A 345 -13.55 -8.22 -13.87
CA PRO A 345 -13.69 -6.81 -13.49
C PRO A 345 -12.38 -6.02 -13.43
N CYS A 346 -11.30 -6.66 -12.97
CA CYS A 346 -9.95 -6.07 -12.95
C CYS A 346 -9.35 -5.97 -14.35
N TYR A 347 -9.46 -7.04 -15.14
CA TYR A 347 -8.75 -7.20 -16.41
C TYR A 347 -9.42 -6.43 -17.55
N LEU A 348 -10.75 -6.47 -17.62
CA LEU A 348 -11.54 -5.79 -18.66
C LEU A 348 -12.25 -4.55 -18.12
N GLY A 349 -12.80 -4.64 -16.91
CA GLY A 349 -13.66 -3.62 -16.33
C GLY A 349 -12.94 -2.31 -16.02
N LEU A 350 -11.87 -2.33 -15.23
CA LEU A 350 -11.15 -1.11 -14.85
C LEU A 350 -10.56 -0.36 -16.05
N PRO A 351 -9.88 -1.02 -17.02
CA PRO A 351 -9.42 -0.35 -18.23
C PRO A 351 -10.56 0.19 -19.10
N ALA A 352 -11.72 -0.48 -19.14
CA ALA A 352 -12.90 0.03 -19.84
C ALA A 352 -13.49 1.27 -19.14
N ALA A 353 -13.52 1.29 -17.81
CA ALA A 353 -14.03 2.43 -17.05
C ALA A 353 -13.13 3.67 -17.22
N ALA A 354 -11.80 3.48 -17.18
CA ALA A 354 -10.84 4.55 -17.43
C ALA A 354 -10.93 5.08 -18.87
N ARG A 355 -11.08 4.19 -19.87
CA ARG A 355 -11.30 4.59 -21.27
C ARG A 355 -12.59 5.37 -21.46
N GLY A 356 -13.70 4.92 -20.88
CA GLY A 356 -14.95 5.65 -20.98
C GLY A 356 -14.86 7.04 -20.33
N LEU A 357 -14.11 7.20 -19.23
CA LEU A 357 -13.86 8.52 -18.66
C LEU A 357 -13.04 9.38 -19.63
N ALA A 358 -12.02 8.83 -20.30
CA ALA A 358 -11.30 9.52 -21.36
C ALA A 358 -12.20 9.91 -22.55
N ASP A 359 -13.13 9.03 -22.94
CA ASP A 359 -14.09 9.31 -24.01
C ASP A 359 -15.02 10.48 -23.64
N ILE A 360 -15.46 10.57 -22.37
CA ILE A 360 -16.19 11.74 -21.86
C ILE A 360 -15.36 13.01 -22.03
N LEU A 361 -14.08 12.98 -21.62
CA LEU A 361 -13.21 14.15 -21.73
C LEU A 361 -13.01 14.60 -23.19
N ASN A 362 -13.02 13.65 -24.13
CA ASN A 362 -12.86 13.87 -25.57
C ASN A 362 -14.18 14.20 -26.29
N GLY A 363 -15.26 14.52 -25.57
CA GLY A 363 -16.54 14.91 -26.18
C GLY A 363 -17.40 13.74 -26.67
N GLY A 364 -17.21 12.52 -26.12
CA GLY A 364 -17.96 11.31 -26.48
C GLY A 364 -19.45 11.32 -26.13
N GLY A 365 -19.97 12.44 -25.61
CA GLY A 365 -21.40 12.65 -25.41
C GLY A 365 -22.05 11.78 -24.33
N PRO A 366 -23.39 11.79 -24.27
CA PRO A 366 -24.16 11.00 -23.30
C PRO A 366 -23.91 9.48 -23.39
N ALA A 367 -23.54 8.98 -24.57
CA ALA A 367 -23.22 7.58 -24.78
C ALA A 367 -21.98 7.14 -23.99
N ALA A 368 -20.92 7.96 -23.98
CA ALA A 368 -19.72 7.68 -23.18
C ALA A 368 -20.03 7.70 -21.68
N LEU A 369 -20.84 8.65 -21.21
CA LEU A 369 -21.29 8.70 -19.82
C LEU A 369 -22.06 7.44 -19.40
N GLU A 370 -23.00 6.99 -20.22
CA GLU A 370 -23.76 5.78 -19.93
C GLU A 370 -22.87 4.53 -19.94
N ALA A 371 -21.93 4.44 -20.89
CA ALA A 371 -20.96 3.34 -20.94
C ALA A 371 -20.13 3.26 -19.66
N VAL A 372 -19.60 4.38 -19.15
CA VAL A 372 -18.85 4.42 -17.87
C VAL A 372 -19.71 3.95 -16.70
N LYS A 373 -20.95 4.42 -16.60
CA LYS A 373 -21.89 4.01 -15.54
C LYS A 373 -22.17 2.52 -15.57
N GLN A 374 -22.39 1.95 -16.76
CA GLN A 374 -22.62 0.52 -16.92
C GLN A 374 -21.40 -0.31 -16.54
N VAL A 375 -20.20 0.11 -16.96
CA VAL A 375 -18.96 -0.56 -16.58
C VAL A 375 -18.76 -0.52 -15.06
N ALA A 376 -18.89 0.65 -14.42
CA ALA A 376 -18.75 0.79 -12.97
C ALA A 376 -19.73 -0.13 -12.22
N LYS A 377 -21.00 -0.21 -12.67
CA LYS A 377 -22.00 -1.12 -12.11
C LYS A 377 -21.63 -2.60 -12.32
N SER A 378 -21.07 -2.95 -13.47
CA SER A 378 -20.69 -4.33 -13.80
C SER A 378 -19.52 -4.85 -12.99
N VAL A 379 -18.65 -3.96 -12.51
CA VAL A 379 -17.43 -4.29 -11.75
C VAL A 379 -17.74 -4.66 -10.30
N LYS A 380 -18.73 -4.00 -9.69
CA LYS A 380 -19.02 -4.09 -8.25
C LYS A 380 -19.30 -5.51 -7.76
N ARG A 381 -18.65 -5.88 -6.65
CA ARG A 381 -18.74 -7.13 -5.90
C ARG A 381 -18.42 -8.38 -6.72
N ARG A 382 -17.74 -8.23 -7.87
CA ARG A 382 -17.33 -9.35 -8.73
C ARG A 382 -15.81 -9.58 -8.71
N GLY A 383 -15.07 -8.81 -7.90
CA GLY A 383 -13.63 -8.90 -7.76
C GLY A 383 -13.15 -9.98 -6.77
N ALA A 384 -11.97 -10.55 -7.05
CA ALA A 384 -11.24 -11.41 -6.11
C ALA A 384 -10.78 -10.67 -4.84
N CYS A 385 -10.63 -9.35 -4.92
CA CYS A 385 -10.37 -8.43 -3.81
C CYS A 385 -11.29 -7.19 -3.91
N SER A 386 -11.11 -6.23 -3.01
CA SER A 386 -11.88 -4.97 -2.99
C SER A 386 -11.37 -3.91 -3.97
N HIS A 387 -10.24 -4.15 -4.67
CA HIS A 387 -9.67 -3.18 -5.61
C HIS A 387 -10.65 -2.73 -6.69
N PRO A 388 -11.39 -3.63 -7.39
CA PRO A 388 -12.34 -3.19 -8.39
C PRO A 388 -13.49 -2.37 -7.81
N ASP A 389 -13.93 -2.71 -6.59
CA ASP A 389 -15.02 -2.02 -5.91
C ASP A 389 -14.61 -0.59 -5.53
N GLY A 390 -13.39 -0.43 -4.99
CA GLY A 390 -12.81 0.87 -4.66
C GLY A 390 -12.63 1.75 -5.89
N SER A 391 -12.10 1.18 -6.98
CA SER A 391 -11.90 1.93 -8.24
C SER A 391 -13.22 2.33 -8.91
N ALA A 392 -14.24 1.46 -8.88
CA ALA A 392 -15.57 1.82 -9.40
C ALA A 392 -16.23 2.91 -8.55
N MET A 393 -16.08 2.84 -7.21
CA MET A 393 -16.58 3.87 -6.29
C MET A 393 -15.92 5.22 -6.54
N PHE A 394 -14.61 5.25 -6.77
CA PHE A 394 -13.88 6.46 -7.11
C PHE A 394 -14.44 7.13 -8.37
N ILE A 395 -14.64 6.37 -9.45
CA ILE A 395 -15.20 6.88 -10.71
C ILE A 395 -16.63 7.39 -10.51
N GLU A 396 -17.49 6.65 -9.83
CA GLU A 396 -18.85 7.09 -9.55
C GLU A 396 -18.89 8.37 -8.71
N SER A 397 -18.02 8.49 -7.70
CA SER A 397 -17.92 9.70 -6.88
C SER A 397 -17.44 10.90 -7.70
N THR A 398 -16.54 10.68 -8.66
CA THR A 398 -16.07 11.71 -9.59
C THR A 398 -17.23 12.27 -10.41
N LEU A 399 -18.04 11.39 -11.01
CA LEU A 399 -19.19 11.81 -11.82
C LEU A 399 -20.26 12.54 -11.00
N LYS A 400 -20.37 12.21 -9.71
CA LYS A 400 -21.33 12.85 -8.79
C LYS A 400 -20.85 14.21 -8.28
N ALA A 401 -19.55 14.36 -7.99
CA ALA A 401 -19.02 15.58 -7.38
C ALA A 401 -18.86 16.73 -8.37
N PHE A 402 -18.55 16.43 -9.64
CA PHE A 402 -18.20 17.43 -10.66
C PHE A 402 -19.24 17.48 -11.77
N THR A 403 -20.50 17.73 -11.41
CA THR A 403 -21.64 17.66 -12.34
C THR A 403 -21.58 18.72 -13.46
N ASP A 404 -21.22 19.95 -13.12
CA ASP A 404 -21.09 21.04 -14.10
C ASP A 404 -19.95 20.77 -15.10
N ASP A 405 -18.82 20.29 -14.61
CA ASP A 405 -17.67 19.92 -15.45
C ASP A 405 -17.98 18.72 -16.34
N LEU A 406 -18.71 17.75 -15.78
CA LEU A 406 -19.21 16.62 -16.53
C LEU A 406 -20.14 17.06 -17.65
N ALA A 407 -21.06 17.99 -17.39
CA ALA A 407 -21.94 18.54 -18.41
C ALA A 407 -21.12 19.24 -19.51
N ALA A 408 -20.12 20.05 -19.15
CA ALA A 408 -19.27 20.74 -20.12
C ALA A 408 -18.50 19.78 -21.05
N HIS A 409 -17.95 18.69 -20.51
CA HIS A 409 -17.27 17.66 -21.29
C HIS A 409 -18.23 16.82 -22.14
N VAL A 410 -19.39 16.43 -21.59
CA VAL A 410 -20.42 15.68 -22.33
C VAL A 410 -20.98 16.48 -23.51
N LEU A 411 -21.12 17.81 -23.38
CA LEU A 411 -21.59 18.68 -24.45
C LEU A 411 -20.50 19.01 -25.50
N GLY A 412 -19.26 18.52 -25.32
CA GLY A 412 -18.17 18.66 -26.29
C GLY A 412 -17.35 19.94 -26.19
N ASN A 413 -17.72 20.86 -25.30
CA ASN A 413 -16.97 22.12 -25.10
C ASN A 413 -15.71 21.93 -24.23
N GLY A 414 -15.71 20.87 -23.40
CA GLY A 414 -14.73 20.72 -22.32
C GLY A 414 -14.90 21.79 -21.24
N CYS A 415 -14.24 21.61 -20.08
CA CYS A 415 -14.34 22.59 -18.98
C CYS A 415 -13.36 23.76 -19.09
N GLY A 416 -12.62 23.90 -20.21
CA GLY A 416 -11.70 25.01 -20.47
C GLY A 416 -10.45 25.11 -19.59
N ARG A 417 -10.21 24.12 -18.70
CA ARG A 417 -9.11 24.13 -17.74
C ARG A 417 -8.07 23.05 -18.03
N PRO A 418 -6.77 23.30 -17.79
CA PRO A 418 -5.71 22.31 -17.94
C PRO A 418 -5.80 21.21 -16.88
N VAL A 419 -5.02 20.14 -17.05
CA VAL A 419 -4.80 19.13 -16.00
C VAL A 419 -3.42 19.40 -15.40
N GLU A 420 -3.39 19.99 -14.20
CA GLU A 420 -2.15 20.43 -13.52
C GLU A 420 -1.35 19.27 -12.90
N GLY A 421 -2.00 18.14 -12.74
CA GLY A 421 -1.40 16.93 -12.25
C GLY A 421 -1.32 16.84 -10.73
N VAL A 422 -2.11 17.63 -10.00
CA VAL A 422 -1.96 17.88 -8.55
C VAL A 422 -2.14 16.63 -7.68
N LEU A 423 -2.88 15.63 -8.15
CA LEU A 423 -3.00 14.36 -7.43
C LEU A 423 -1.70 13.54 -7.60
N PRO A 424 -1.02 13.15 -6.49
CA PRO A 424 0.30 12.54 -6.55
C PRO A 424 0.22 11.13 -7.13
N LEU A 425 0.94 10.87 -8.21
CA LEU A 425 1.13 9.53 -8.77
C LEU A 425 2.61 9.21 -8.80
N PHE A 426 2.98 7.94 -8.86
CA PHE A 426 4.37 7.59 -9.14
C PHE A 426 4.69 8.06 -10.58
N GLU A 427 5.59 9.03 -10.74
CA GLU A 427 5.96 9.62 -12.04
C GLU A 427 6.35 8.52 -13.04
N ASP A 428 5.76 8.53 -14.24
CA ASP A 428 6.13 7.70 -15.41
C ASP A 428 6.56 6.26 -15.15
N GLY A 429 5.93 5.59 -14.19
CA GLY A 429 6.33 4.22 -13.87
C GLY A 429 7.72 4.08 -13.25
N GLN A 430 8.25 5.14 -12.63
CA GLN A 430 9.31 5.07 -11.65
C GLN A 430 8.69 4.87 -10.26
N VAL A 431 8.76 3.63 -9.78
CA VAL A 431 8.70 3.35 -8.33
C VAL A 431 9.91 4.06 -7.70
N PRO A 432 9.85 4.62 -6.48
CA PRO A 432 11.05 5.10 -5.79
C PRO A 432 12.15 4.03 -5.87
N MET A 433 13.29 4.41 -6.44
CA MET A 433 14.44 3.55 -6.70
C MET A 433 14.96 2.94 -5.39
N GLY A 434 14.41 1.78 -5.03
CA GLY A 434 14.92 0.87 -3.99
C GLY A 434 15.65 -0.34 -4.58
N ILE A 435 16.00 -0.29 -5.87
CA ILE A 435 16.82 -1.29 -6.55
C ILE A 435 17.79 -0.54 -7.46
N LEU A 436 19.03 -0.43 -6.97
CA LEU A 436 20.26 0.02 -7.66
C LEU A 436 20.38 1.54 -7.89
N SER A 437 21.42 2.16 -7.35
CA SER A 437 21.92 3.44 -7.84
C SER A 437 23.44 3.46 -7.81
N GLY A 438 24.01 3.91 -8.92
CA GLY A 438 25.28 4.63 -8.97
C GLY A 438 25.12 5.80 -9.93
N PRO A 439 25.72 6.98 -9.67
CA PRO A 439 25.43 8.20 -10.42
C PRO A 439 26.20 8.22 -11.75
N GLY A 440 25.58 8.68 -12.84
CA GLY A 440 26.25 8.81 -14.12
C GLY A 440 25.47 9.66 -15.13
N GLN A 441 26.17 10.65 -15.68
CA GLN A 441 25.76 11.70 -16.62
C GLN A 441 25.11 11.22 -17.94
N PRO A 442 24.49 12.13 -18.73
CA PRO A 442 23.74 11.75 -19.93
C PRO A 442 24.69 11.44 -21.09
N GLU A 443 24.89 10.16 -21.38
CA GLU A 443 25.51 9.72 -22.62
C GLU A 443 24.56 8.87 -23.48
N THR A 444 24.47 9.23 -24.75
CA THR A 444 23.80 8.49 -25.83
C THR A 444 24.51 7.15 -26.04
N GLY A 445 23.96 6.07 -25.49
CA GLY A 445 24.51 4.72 -25.62
C GLY A 445 23.50 3.63 -25.26
N SER A 446 23.69 2.45 -25.86
CA SER A 446 22.88 1.23 -25.68
C SER A 446 22.57 0.93 -24.20
N SER A 447 21.32 0.57 -23.90
CA SER A 447 20.92 0.15 -22.55
C SER A 447 21.64 -1.15 -22.16
N ARG A 448 22.10 -1.23 -20.90
CA ARG A 448 22.66 -2.45 -20.29
C ARG A 448 21.60 -3.35 -19.67
N GLN A 449 20.31 -3.06 -19.84
CA GLN A 449 19.24 -3.84 -19.22
C GLN A 449 18.83 -5.02 -20.09
N LYS A 450 18.56 -6.16 -19.44
CA LYS A 450 17.96 -7.35 -20.04
C LYS A 450 16.64 -7.66 -19.35
N ILE A 451 15.62 -7.97 -20.14
CA ILE A 451 14.36 -8.51 -19.65
C ILE A 451 14.43 -10.04 -19.72
N PHE A 452 13.97 -10.71 -18.67
CA PHE A 452 13.98 -12.16 -18.52
C PHE A 452 12.55 -12.67 -18.39
N VAL A 453 12.33 -13.87 -18.88
CA VAL A 453 11.12 -14.66 -18.71
C VAL A 453 11.45 -15.85 -17.81
N ASP A 454 10.76 -16.00 -16.69
CA ASP A 454 10.74 -17.22 -15.89
C ASP A 454 9.65 -18.15 -16.43
N TRP A 455 10.07 -19.17 -17.17
CA TRP A 455 9.18 -20.11 -17.83
C TRP A 455 8.46 -21.02 -16.83
N THR A 456 8.95 -21.15 -15.60
CA THR A 456 8.28 -21.92 -14.55
C THR A 456 7.07 -21.17 -13.99
N LEU A 457 7.09 -19.83 -14.07
CA LEU A 457 5.98 -18.97 -13.69
C LEU A 457 5.07 -18.65 -14.87
N CYS A 458 5.63 -18.53 -16.08
CA CYS A 458 4.89 -18.16 -17.28
C CYS A 458 3.74 -19.14 -17.56
N ARG A 459 2.58 -18.59 -17.92
CA ARG A 459 1.38 -19.36 -18.27
C ARG A 459 0.88 -19.09 -19.69
N GLY A 460 1.76 -18.61 -20.58
CA GLY A 460 1.44 -18.37 -21.99
C GLY A 460 0.39 -17.27 -22.23
N HIS A 461 0.37 -16.23 -21.40
CA HIS A 461 -0.65 -15.15 -21.50
C HIS A 461 -0.47 -14.22 -22.70
N GLY A 462 0.68 -14.23 -23.36
CA GLY A 462 0.94 -13.42 -24.56
C GLY A 462 1.15 -11.90 -24.37
N LEU A 463 0.66 -11.31 -23.27
CA LEU A 463 0.69 -9.86 -22.98
C LEU A 463 2.07 -9.19 -23.12
N CYS A 464 3.15 -9.92 -22.87
CA CYS A 464 4.51 -9.43 -23.07
C CYS A 464 4.82 -9.08 -24.53
N ALA A 465 4.31 -9.87 -25.48
CA ALA A 465 4.47 -9.61 -26.91
C ALA A 465 3.53 -8.51 -27.39
N ASP A 466 2.36 -8.34 -26.77
CA ASP A 466 1.46 -7.22 -27.09
C ASP A 466 2.01 -5.87 -26.60
N LEU A 467 2.61 -5.87 -25.40
CA LEU A 467 3.11 -4.65 -24.75
C LEU A 467 4.53 -4.27 -25.18
N LEU A 468 5.31 -5.26 -25.60
CA LEU A 468 6.70 -5.11 -26.02
C LEU A 468 7.00 -6.00 -27.24
N PRO A 469 6.30 -5.79 -28.37
CA PRO A 469 6.48 -6.59 -29.60
C PRO A 469 7.89 -6.45 -30.18
N GLU A 470 8.62 -5.40 -29.82
CA GLU A 470 10.01 -5.18 -30.25
C GLU A 470 11.00 -6.15 -29.60
N VAL A 471 10.59 -6.88 -28.55
CA VAL A 471 11.46 -7.73 -27.74
C VAL A 471 10.91 -9.16 -27.61
N PHE A 472 9.58 -9.33 -27.58
CA PHE A 472 8.95 -10.64 -27.43
C PHE A 472 8.10 -11.01 -28.63
N GLU A 473 8.37 -12.19 -29.18
CA GLU A 473 7.49 -12.91 -30.09
C GLU A 473 6.95 -14.15 -29.36
N LEU A 474 5.72 -14.56 -29.66
CA LEU A 474 5.13 -15.77 -29.09
C LEU A 474 5.34 -16.96 -30.02
N GLY A 475 5.71 -18.10 -29.46
CA GLY A 475 5.71 -19.38 -30.14
C GLY A 475 4.28 -19.88 -30.37
N ALA A 476 4.15 -20.96 -31.16
CA ALA A 476 2.88 -21.62 -31.41
C ALA A 476 2.22 -22.21 -30.14
N ASP A 477 2.99 -22.36 -29.07
CA ASP A 477 2.55 -22.78 -27.73
C ASP A 477 2.03 -21.62 -26.86
N GLY A 478 2.10 -20.37 -27.36
CA GLY A 478 1.68 -19.17 -26.64
C GLY A 478 2.71 -18.62 -25.66
N PHE A 479 3.92 -19.19 -25.61
CA PHE A 479 5.01 -18.72 -24.74
C PHE A 479 5.97 -17.80 -25.50
N PRO A 480 6.64 -16.85 -24.83
CA PRO A 480 7.67 -16.04 -25.47
C PRO A 480 8.79 -16.92 -26.01
N THR A 481 9.25 -16.69 -27.23
CA THR A 481 10.30 -17.50 -27.87
C THR A 481 11.68 -17.32 -27.24
N VAL A 482 11.86 -16.25 -26.46
CA VAL A 482 13.12 -15.89 -25.80
C VAL A 482 12.99 -15.93 -24.28
N ALA A 483 13.97 -16.54 -23.62
CA ALA A 483 14.06 -16.55 -22.15
C ALA A 483 14.67 -15.27 -21.58
N GLN A 484 15.44 -14.54 -22.39
CA GLN A 484 15.99 -13.24 -22.05
C GLN A 484 16.24 -12.44 -23.32
N ALA A 485 16.10 -11.12 -23.26
CA ALA A 485 16.41 -10.23 -24.38
C ALA A 485 16.91 -8.87 -23.88
N PRO A 486 17.80 -8.19 -24.63
CA PRO A 486 18.20 -6.84 -24.31
C PRO A 486 16.99 -5.89 -24.42
N VAL A 487 16.93 -4.88 -23.55
CA VAL A 487 15.89 -3.85 -23.57
C VAL A 487 16.49 -2.59 -24.16
N PRO A 488 16.19 -2.19 -25.41
CA PRO A 488 16.64 -0.91 -25.93
C PRO A 488 16.12 0.26 -25.08
N ARG A 489 16.93 1.32 -24.91
CA ARG A 489 16.51 2.53 -24.15
C ARG A 489 15.21 3.14 -24.66
N SER A 490 14.97 3.08 -25.97
CA SER A 490 13.75 3.58 -26.62
C SER A 490 12.46 2.88 -26.16
N VAL A 491 12.57 1.67 -25.59
CA VAL A 491 11.42 0.87 -25.16
C VAL A 491 11.50 0.49 -23.68
N GLU A 492 12.37 1.12 -22.89
CA GLU A 492 12.56 0.84 -21.47
C GLU A 492 11.27 1.02 -20.66
N ALA A 493 10.52 2.10 -20.92
CA ALA A 493 9.21 2.32 -20.32
C ALA A 493 8.18 1.25 -20.70
N LYS A 494 8.20 0.75 -21.95
CA LYS A 494 7.35 -0.35 -22.41
C LYS A 494 7.74 -1.67 -21.75
N ALA A 495 9.04 -1.91 -21.56
CA ALA A 495 9.54 -3.11 -20.90
C ALA A 495 9.16 -3.14 -19.41
N LEU A 496 9.30 -2.01 -18.72
CA LEU A 496 8.80 -1.85 -17.34
C LEU A 496 7.28 -2.07 -17.28
N ARG A 497 6.53 -1.56 -18.25
CA ARG A 497 5.07 -1.81 -18.36
C ARG A 497 4.76 -3.29 -18.60
N ALA A 498 5.51 -3.98 -19.46
CA ALA A 498 5.35 -5.42 -19.72
C ALA A 498 5.64 -6.25 -18.46
N VAL A 499 6.69 -5.90 -17.70
CA VAL A 499 6.99 -6.50 -16.38
C VAL A 499 5.84 -6.27 -15.41
N ARG A 500 5.31 -5.05 -15.32
CA ARG A 500 4.20 -4.70 -14.41
C ARG A 500 2.92 -5.47 -14.72
N ARG A 501 2.60 -5.57 -16.02
CA ARG A 501 1.36 -6.16 -16.53
C ARG A 501 1.45 -7.67 -16.77
N CYS A 502 2.60 -8.31 -16.60
CA CYS A 502 2.73 -9.76 -16.68
C CYS A 502 1.87 -10.43 -15.58
N PRO A 503 0.76 -11.10 -15.90
CA PRO A 503 -0.16 -11.62 -14.88
C PRO A 503 0.46 -12.74 -14.05
N ALA A 504 1.41 -13.45 -14.65
CA ALA A 504 2.15 -14.54 -14.03
C ALA A 504 3.38 -14.06 -13.23
N LEU A 505 3.72 -12.77 -13.31
CA LEU A 505 4.98 -12.20 -12.79
C LEU A 505 6.22 -12.95 -13.29
N ALA A 506 6.13 -13.53 -14.49
CA ALA A 506 7.20 -14.24 -15.14
C ALA A 506 8.25 -13.30 -15.73
N LEU A 507 7.96 -12.00 -15.86
CA LEU A 507 8.90 -11.04 -16.43
C LEU A 507 9.66 -10.28 -15.34
N ARG A 508 10.96 -10.06 -15.56
CA ARG A 508 11.83 -9.22 -14.70
C ARG A 508 12.89 -8.51 -15.54
N ILE A 509 13.38 -7.36 -15.10
CA ILE A 509 14.51 -6.65 -15.72
C ILE A 509 15.71 -6.69 -14.78
N GLU A 510 16.89 -7.00 -15.31
CA GLU A 510 18.18 -6.96 -14.59
C GLU A 510 19.22 -6.17 -15.39
N GLU A 511 20.21 -5.57 -14.72
CA GLU A 511 21.35 -4.92 -15.37
C GLU A 511 22.47 -5.93 -15.70
N ASP A 512 23.03 -5.84 -16.92
CA ASP A 512 24.13 -6.69 -17.37
C ASP A 512 25.45 -6.25 -16.73
N THR A 513 25.87 -6.97 -15.67
CA THR A 513 27.09 -6.68 -14.89
C THR A 513 28.38 -7.21 -15.52
N ARG A 514 28.34 -7.80 -16.73
CA ARG A 514 29.53 -8.42 -17.38
C ARG A 514 30.42 -7.44 -18.17
N GLY A 515 30.70 -6.26 -17.62
CA GLY A 515 31.57 -5.24 -18.24
C GLY A 515 32.79 -4.81 -17.43
N SER A 516 32.94 -5.28 -16.18
CA SER A 516 34.05 -4.88 -15.29
C SER A 516 34.93 -6.09 -14.95
N SER A 517 35.77 -6.53 -15.89
CA SER A 517 36.89 -7.43 -15.60
C SER A 517 38.18 -6.62 -15.54
N SER A 518 38.52 -6.11 -14.35
CA SER A 518 39.91 -5.75 -14.04
C SER A 518 40.75 -7.02 -14.02
N SER A 519 41.83 -7.02 -14.79
CA SER A 519 42.88 -8.02 -14.89
C SER A 519 43.19 -8.75 -13.58
N ARG A 520 42.98 -10.07 -13.54
CA ARG A 520 43.57 -10.94 -12.52
C ARG A 520 44.98 -11.36 -12.96
N PRO A 521 46.00 -11.33 -12.08
CA PRO A 521 47.30 -11.90 -12.40
C PRO A 521 47.24 -13.43 -12.41
N ASN A 522 47.97 -14.01 -13.36
CA ASN A 522 48.09 -15.44 -13.64
C ASN A 522 48.50 -16.28 -12.41
N LEU A 523 47.84 -17.41 -12.22
CA LEU A 523 48.34 -18.54 -11.42
C LEU A 523 48.83 -19.66 -12.36
N PRO A 524 49.89 -20.39 -12.01
CA PRO A 524 50.64 -21.22 -12.94
C PRO A 524 49.97 -22.56 -13.27
N VAL A 525 50.22 -23.01 -14.49
CA VAL A 525 49.76 -24.26 -15.10
C VAL A 525 50.46 -25.46 -14.44
N LEU A 526 49.69 -26.42 -13.93
CA LEU A 526 50.19 -27.74 -13.57
C LEU A 526 50.15 -28.68 -14.79
N SER A 527 51.31 -29.26 -15.07
CA SER A 527 51.61 -30.16 -16.18
C SER A 527 51.02 -31.57 -16.03
N GLN A 528 50.86 -32.21 -17.17
CA GLN A 528 50.42 -33.58 -17.41
C GLN A 528 51.07 -34.66 -16.52
N GLY A 529 50.32 -35.75 -16.25
CA GLY A 529 50.91 -36.99 -15.72
C GLY A 529 49.90 -38.15 -15.61
N ARG A 530 50.10 -39.17 -16.45
CA ARG A 530 49.33 -40.44 -16.53
C ARG A 530 49.52 -41.34 -15.29
N GLY A 531 48.48 -42.11 -14.96
CA GLY A 531 48.57 -43.58 -14.87
C GLY A 531 48.54 -44.30 -13.51
N ARG A 532 47.58 -45.24 -13.40
CA ARG A 532 47.55 -46.49 -12.57
C ARG A 532 47.43 -46.29 -11.04
N ARG A 533 46.75 -47.14 -10.25
CA ARG A 533 46.19 -48.50 -10.37
C ARG A 533 45.10 -48.69 -9.30
N ALA A 534 44.15 -49.58 -9.57
CA ALA A 534 43.19 -50.12 -8.61
C ALA A 534 43.84 -51.10 -7.62
N LEU A 535 43.14 -51.34 -6.50
CA LEU A 535 43.10 -52.48 -5.54
C LEU A 535 42.71 -51.85 -4.18
N GLY A 536 41.78 -52.33 -3.35
CA GLY A 536 40.97 -53.53 -3.25
C GLY A 536 40.19 -53.46 -1.93
N SER A 537 39.18 -54.30 -1.80
CA SER A 537 38.22 -54.49 -0.69
C SER A 537 38.80 -54.53 0.73
N GLY A 538 37.99 -54.15 1.73
CA GLY A 538 38.16 -54.71 3.08
C GLY A 538 37.41 -54.04 4.24
N ARG A 539 36.20 -54.56 4.50
CA ARG A 539 35.37 -54.51 5.72
C ARG A 539 34.62 -53.24 6.08
#